data_AF-A0AAC9A0T3-F1
#
_entry.id   AF-A0AAC9A0T3-F1
#
_cell.length_a   1.000
_cell.length_b   1.000
_cell.length_c   1.000
_cell.angle_alpha   90.00
_cell.angle_beta   90.00
_cell.angle_gamma   90.00
#
_symmetry.space_group_name_H-M   'P 1'
#
loop_
_entity.id
_entity.type
_entity.pdbx_description
1 polymer ?
#
loop_
_entity_poly.entity_id
_entity_poly.type
_entity_poly.pdbx_seq_one_letter_code
_entity_poly.pdbx_strand_id
1 'polypeptide(L)'
;MVEIKEEQGEIEISKSHLRHINFYKMYTLLCMLLFSFITLKLMGIFFNPLTILFIIGYIYLTLFTVSNEKIIVREDYLLIQALRNNKKVLYSKKIFLNEIEKIYFKDAFGISLILDSGIINYLINSRQKFIKIETDKKTYSYGLFIEYNDFLKIDLILQAKIKEYKDKEIMANEVKRKKEELLDIYSLGIEERYKKILNTILDKEKLFLSKKDDCYIIDIVSEVRKDLEEINFYIFYVNYLSKKEYENKKVLVGYNGSDEKEVTMTKLKEDINEIRDNRSTFKN
;
A
#
# COMPACT_ATOMS: atom_id res chain seq x y z
N MET A 1 1.72 -25.49 11.35
CA MET A 1 0.59 -25.03 10.55
C MET A 1 0.61 -23.51 10.55
N VAL A 2 0.35 -22.89 9.39
CA VAL A 2 0.13 -21.45 9.31
C VAL A 2 -1.32 -21.18 9.69
N GLU A 3 -1.55 -20.18 10.53
CA GLU A 3 -2.88 -19.69 10.87
C GLU A 3 -3.05 -18.30 10.27
N ILE A 4 -4.16 -18.09 9.57
CA ILE A 4 -4.52 -16.81 8.97
C ILE A 4 -5.83 -16.38 9.62
N LYS A 5 -5.84 -15.18 10.20
CA LYS A 5 -7.02 -14.58 10.83
C LYS A 5 -7.26 -13.22 10.21
N GLU A 6 -8.53 -12.90 10.01
CA GLU A 6 -8.95 -11.61 9.49
C GLU A 6 -9.89 -10.98 10.52
N GLU A 7 -9.48 -9.86 11.10
CA GLU A 7 -10.26 -9.11 12.08
C GLU A 7 -10.19 -7.62 11.75
N GLN A 8 -11.36 -6.97 11.59
CA GLN A 8 -11.47 -5.52 11.41
C GLN A 8 -10.63 -4.94 10.24
N GLY A 9 -10.46 -5.70 9.16
CA GLY A 9 -9.67 -5.27 7.99
C GLY A 9 -8.16 -5.45 8.12
N GLU A 10 -7.69 -5.99 9.25
CA GLU A 10 -6.30 -6.44 9.44
C GLU A 10 -6.22 -7.96 9.21
N ILE A 11 -5.19 -8.40 8.48
CA ILE A 11 -4.91 -9.83 8.28
C ILE A 11 -3.70 -10.21 9.14
N GLU A 12 -3.90 -11.10 10.09
CA GLU A 12 -2.82 -11.68 10.90
C GLU A 12 -2.46 -13.07 10.37
N ILE A 13 -1.23 -13.21 9.89
CA ILE A 13 -0.65 -14.47 9.45
C ILE A 13 0.34 -14.90 10.53
N SER A 14 0.12 -16.04 11.17
CA SER A 14 0.98 -16.53 12.25
C SER A 14 1.48 -17.94 12.00
N LYS A 15 2.69 -18.22 12.48
CA LYS A 15 3.35 -19.52 12.42
C LYS A 15 3.89 -19.86 13.80
N SER A 16 3.41 -20.96 14.36
CA SER A 16 3.98 -21.51 15.59
C SER A 16 5.13 -22.47 15.30
N HIS A 17 6.20 -22.31 16.08
CA HIS A 17 7.35 -23.21 16.14
C HIS A 17 7.35 -24.07 17.41
N LEU A 18 6.30 -24.00 18.23
CA LEU A 18 6.23 -24.67 19.53
C LEU A 18 6.43 -26.18 19.42
N ARG A 19 5.88 -26.81 18.36
CA ARG A 19 6.07 -28.25 18.10
C ARG A 19 7.55 -28.61 17.93
N HIS A 20 8.28 -27.82 17.14
CA HIS A 20 9.71 -28.05 16.91
C HIS A 20 10.52 -27.78 18.19
N ILE A 21 10.22 -26.70 18.91
CA ILE A 21 10.87 -26.37 20.18
C ILE A 21 10.68 -27.49 21.19
N ASN A 22 9.45 -28.01 21.34
CA ASN A 22 9.16 -29.12 22.25
C ASN A 22 9.92 -30.39 21.83
N PHE A 23 9.98 -30.69 20.53
CA PHE A 23 10.79 -31.79 20.03
C PHE A 23 12.27 -31.66 20.43
N TYR A 24 12.88 -30.50 20.19
CA TYR A 24 14.28 -30.27 20.57
C TYR A 24 14.49 -30.32 22.09
N LYS A 25 13.57 -29.76 22.89
CA LYS A 25 13.64 -29.85 24.36
C LYS A 25 13.61 -31.30 24.85
N MET A 26 12.71 -32.12 24.31
CA MET A 26 12.62 -33.54 24.64
C MET A 26 13.86 -34.31 24.17
N TYR A 27 14.37 -33.99 22.98
CA TYR A 27 15.59 -34.59 22.44
C TYR A 27 16.82 -34.27 23.30
N THR A 28 17.00 -32.98 23.67
CA THR A 28 18.08 -32.58 24.58
C THR A 28 17.98 -33.28 25.93
N LEU A 29 16.76 -33.44 26.48
CA LEU A 29 16.54 -34.17 27.72
C LEU A 29 16.89 -35.66 27.60
N LEU A 30 16.52 -36.30 26.48
CA LEU A 30 16.88 -37.68 26.20
C LEU A 30 18.40 -37.85 26.09
N CYS A 31 19.09 -36.97 25.38
CA CYS A 31 20.55 -36.98 25.28
C CYS A 31 21.21 -36.81 26.66
N MET A 32 20.72 -35.87 27.48
CA MET A 32 21.21 -35.69 28.86
C MET A 32 21.16 -36.99 29.65
N LEU A 33 20.00 -37.67 29.66
CA LEU A 33 19.83 -38.94 30.39
C LEU A 33 20.73 -40.05 29.86
N LEU A 34 20.83 -40.16 28.53
CA LEU A 34 21.61 -41.22 27.87
C LEU A 34 23.11 -41.08 28.18
N PHE A 35 23.66 -39.86 28.10
CA PHE A 35 25.06 -39.62 28.44
C PHE A 35 25.34 -39.75 29.94
N SER A 36 24.41 -39.31 30.80
CA SER A 36 24.53 -39.56 32.25
C SER A 36 24.54 -41.04 32.60
N PHE A 37 23.72 -41.87 31.94
CA PHE A 37 23.70 -43.31 32.19
C PHE A 37 24.99 -44.00 31.74
N ILE A 38 25.50 -43.65 30.55
CA ILE A 38 26.77 -44.18 30.03
C ILE A 38 27.93 -43.82 30.95
N THR A 39 28.02 -42.56 31.37
CA THR A 39 29.10 -42.07 32.24
C THR A 39 29.04 -42.64 33.65
N LEU A 40 27.83 -42.81 34.21
CA LEU A 40 27.63 -43.48 35.48
C LEU A 40 28.13 -44.93 35.44
N LYS A 41 27.82 -45.67 34.36
CA LYS A 41 28.24 -47.08 34.20
C LYS A 41 29.75 -47.23 34.01
N LEU A 42 30.40 -46.30 33.30
CA LEU A 42 31.83 -46.40 32.97
C LEU A 42 32.75 -45.82 34.04
N MET A 43 32.35 -44.73 34.70
CA MET A 43 33.21 -43.95 35.60
C MET A 43 32.61 -43.69 36.98
N GLY A 44 31.36 -44.09 37.24
CA GLY A 44 30.69 -43.84 38.52
C GLY A 44 30.28 -42.37 38.75
N ILE A 45 30.37 -41.52 37.71
CA ILE A 45 30.06 -40.09 37.79
C ILE A 45 28.78 -39.81 36.99
N PHE A 46 27.84 -39.08 37.60
CA PHE A 46 26.56 -38.73 36.95
C PHE A 46 26.64 -37.48 36.06
N PHE A 47 27.45 -36.50 36.46
CA PHE A 47 27.63 -35.23 35.73
C PHE A 47 29.04 -35.17 35.10
N ASN A 48 29.10 -35.41 33.81
CA ASN A 48 30.29 -35.18 32.97
C ASN A 48 30.18 -33.79 32.29
N PRO A 49 31.30 -33.11 31.96
CA PRO A 49 31.31 -31.95 31.06
C PRO A 49 30.31 -31.99 29.89
N LEU A 50 30.13 -33.15 29.24
CA LEU A 50 29.16 -33.33 28.15
C LEU A 50 27.70 -33.13 28.62
N THR A 51 27.35 -33.69 29.77
CA THR A 51 26.01 -33.54 30.36
C THR A 51 25.74 -32.10 30.79
N ILE A 52 26.77 -31.41 31.31
CA ILE A 52 26.70 -29.99 31.68
C ILE A 52 26.44 -29.13 30.42
N LEU A 53 27.10 -29.43 29.30
CA LEU A 53 26.86 -28.75 28.03
C LEU A 53 25.40 -28.86 27.57
N PHE A 54 24.80 -30.05 27.67
CA PHE A 54 23.38 -30.23 27.32
C PHE A 54 22.43 -29.52 28.30
N ILE A 55 22.75 -29.44 29.59
CA ILE A 55 21.98 -28.67 30.58
C ILE A 55 21.98 -27.18 30.20
N ILE A 56 23.16 -26.62 29.89
CA ILE A 56 23.28 -25.24 29.41
C ILE A 56 22.47 -25.03 28.13
N GLY A 57 22.57 -25.97 27.18
CA GLY A 57 21.78 -25.95 25.94
C GLY A 57 20.26 -25.97 26.19
N TYR A 58 19.80 -26.77 27.14
CA TYR A 58 18.38 -26.85 27.51
C TYR A 58 17.86 -25.54 28.14
N ILE A 59 18.66 -24.93 29.02
CA ILE A 59 18.34 -23.61 29.61
C ILE A 59 18.26 -22.56 28.51
N TYR A 60 19.22 -22.57 27.58
CA TYR A 60 19.24 -21.64 26.45
C TYR A 60 18.01 -21.80 25.55
N LEU A 61 17.65 -23.03 25.18
CA LEU A 61 16.43 -23.35 24.42
C LEU A 61 15.15 -22.94 25.16
N THR A 62 15.18 -22.83 26.49
CA THR A 62 14.01 -22.41 27.26
C THR A 62 13.88 -20.90 27.33
N LEU A 63 15.00 -20.18 27.44
CA LEU A 63 15.02 -18.73 27.64
C LEU A 63 14.95 -17.94 26.33
N PHE A 64 15.56 -18.41 25.24
CA PHE A 64 15.82 -17.57 24.07
C PHE A 64 15.07 -17.98 22.79
N THR A 65 14.26 -19.05 22.82
CA THR A 65 13.53 -19.48 21.62
C THR A 65 12.34 -18.59 21.29
N VAL A 66 12.25 -18.19 20.02
CA VAL A 66 11.05 -17.62 19.40
C VAL A 66 10.04 -18.73 19.22
N SER A 67 8.90 -18.66 19.89
CA SER A 67 7.86 -19.69 19.78
C SER A 67 6.89 -19.42 18.65
N ASN A 68 6.61 -18.15 18.35
CA ASN A 68 5.65 -17.76 17.33
C ASN A 68 6.21 -16.59 16.53
N GLU A 69 6.04 -16.64 15.22
CA GLU A 69 6.23 -15.49 14.35
C GLU A 69 4.86 -15.08 13.79
N LYS A 70 4.67 -13.78 13.57
CA LYS A 70 3.51 -13.29 12.83
C LYS A 70 3.82 -12.13 11.91
N ILE A 71 3.06 -12.02 10.83
CA ILE A 71 2.95 -10.86 9.95
C ILE A 71 1.56 -10.28 10.18
N ILE A 72 1.48 -9.02 10.59
CA ILE A 72 0.24 -8.27 10.60
C ILE A 72 0.22 -7.39 9.35
N VAL A 73 -0.77 -7.61 8.50
CA VAL A 73 -0.99 -6.86 7.27
C VAL A 73 -1.98 -5.74 7.58
N ARG A 74 -1.54 -4.49 7.46
CA ARG A 74 -2.39 -3.30 7.60
C ARG A 74 -2.57 -2.62 6.25
N GLU A 75 -3.25 -1.47 6.24
CA GLU A 75 -3.53 -0.72 5.03
C GLU A 75 -2.27 -0.21 4.32
N ASP A 76 -1.28 0.29 5.07
CA ASP A 76 -0.10 0.99 4.55
C ASP A 76 1.23 0.29 4.88
N TYR A 77 1.23 -0.71 5.78
CA TYR A 77 2.44 -1.43 6.17
C TYR A 77 2.20 -2.88 6.60
N LEU A 78 3.29 -3.65 6.60
CA LEU A 78 3.42 -4.95 7.24
C LEU A 78 4.17 -4.80 8.56
N LEU A 79 3.71 -5.51 9.59
CA LEU A 79 4.42 -5.63 10.87
C LEU A 79 4.85 -7.08 11.08
N ILE A 80 6.16 -7.33 11.02
CA ILE A 80 6.72 -8.65 11.34
C ILE A 80 7.06 -8.67 12.82
N GLN A 81 6.55 -9.66 13.54
CA GLN A 81 6.83 -9.87 14.96
C GLN A 81 7.34 -11.29 15.24
N ALA A 82 8.30 -11.39 16.15
CA ALA A 82 8.72 -12.63 16.76
C ALA A 82 8.39 -12.58 18.26
N LEU A 83 7.67 -13.59 18.72
CA LEU A 83 7.14 -13.68 20.08
C LEU A 83 7.68 -14.91 20.80
N ARG A 84 7.81 -14.79 22.12
CA ARG A 84 8.03 -15.91 23.03
C ARG A 84 6.69 -16.55 23.42
N ASN A 85 6.76 -17.73 24.05
CA ASN A 85 5.58 -18.51 24.44
C ASN A 85 4.66 -17.75 25.40
N ASN A 86 5.22 -16.89 26.25
CA ASN A 86 4.47 -15.99 27.14
C ASN A 86 3.93 -14.73 26.43
N LYS A 87 3.85 -14.73 25.08
CA LYS A 87 3.42 -13.62 24.22
C LYS A 87 4.28 -12.35 24.31
N LYS A 88 5.44 -12.38 24.98
CA LYS A 88 6.38 -11.25 24.97
C LYS A 88 6.99 -11.08 23.58
N VAL A 89 6.91 -9.88 23.03
CA VAL A 89 7.53 -9.53 21.74
C VAL A 89 9.04 -9.40 21.91
N LEU A 90 9.80 -10.17 21.14
CA LEU A 90 11.28 -10.14 21.11
C LEU A 90 11.81 -9.27 19.97
N TYR A 91 11.09 -9.28 18.85
CA TYR A 91 11.42 -8.50 17.67
C TYR A 91 10.12 -7.99 17.05
N SER A 92 10.12 -6.72 16.66
CA SER A 92 9.03 -6.12 15.90
C SER A 92 9.61 -5.16 14.88
N LYS A 93 9.17 -5.28 13.63
CA LYS A 93 9.63 -4.42 12.55
C LYS A 93 8.50 -4.06 11.60
N LYS A 94 8.37 -2.76 11.38
CA LYS A 94 7.47 -2.13 10.42
C LYS A 94 8.15 -2.07 9.04
N ILE A 95 7.41 -2.44 8.00
CA ILE A 95 7.82 -2.42 6.58
C ILE A 95 6.68 -1.75 5.81
N PHE A 96 6.92 -0.61 5.18
CA PHE A 96 5.87 0.04 4.40
C PHE A 96 5.63 -0.70 3.08
N LEU A 97 4.38 -0.71 2.60
CA LEU A 97 4.03 -1.46 1.38
C LEU A 97 4.70 -0.89 0.11
N ASN A 98 4.95 0.42 0.08
CA ASN A 98 5.66 1.08 -1.02
C ASN A 98 7.16 0.75 -1.08
N GLU A 99 7.77 0.37 0.04
CA GLU A 99 9.19 0.00 0.12
C GLU A 99 9.44 -1.45 -0.34
N ILE A 100 8.39 -2.27 -0.51
CA ILE A 100 8.53 -3.68 -0.87
C ILE A 100 8.79 -3.81 -2.37
N GLU A 101 9.97 -4.31 -2.72
CA GLU A 101 10.35 -4.59 -4.10
C GLU A 101 9.95 -6.00 -4.51
N LYS A 102 10.20 -6.98 -3.64
CA LYS A 102 10.01 -8.39 -3.96
C LYS A 102 9.69 -9.23 -2.72
N ILE A 103 8.80 -10.19 -2.91
CA ILE A 103 8.56 -11.26 -1.93
C ILE A 103 8.90 -12.58 -2.63
N TYR A 104 9.68 -13.44 -1.98
CA TYR A 104 10.08 -14.72 -2.57
C TYR A 104 10.31 -15.82 -1.53
N PHE A 105 10.18 -17.06 -2.00
CA PHE A 105 10.52 -18.25 -1.23
C PHE A 105 12.00 -18.60 -1.42
N LYS A 106 12.72 -18.78 -0.32
CA LYS A 106 14.12 -19.21 -0.30
C LYS A 106 14.19 -20.71 -0.01
N ASP A 107 14.37 -21.49 -1.07
CA ASP A 107 14.53 -22.95 -1.02
C ASP A 107 16.00 -23.38 -0.96
N ALA A 108 16.79 -22.80 -0.04
CA ALA A 108 18.17 -23.21 0.14
C ALA A 108 18.24 -24.40 1.12
N PHE A 109 17.69 -25.55 0.71
CA PHE A 109 17.77 -26.84 1.41
C PHE A 109 19.01 -27.66 0.98
N GLY A 110 20.06 -27.01 0.47
CA GLY A 110 21.20 -27.70 -0.18
C GLY A 110 22.38 -27.98 0.74
N ILE A 111 22.70 -29.27 0.95
CA ILE A 111 23.99 -29.95 1.27
C ILE A 111 24.85 -29.42 2.46
N SER A 112 24.86 -28.12 2.77
CA SER A 112 25.45 -27.51 4.00
C SER A 112 24.87 -28.12 5.28
N LEU A 113 23.67 -28.70 5.22
CA LEU A 113 23.00 -29.45 6.29
C LEU A 113 23.82 -30.61 6.86
N ILE A 114 24.66 -31.26 6.04
CA ILE A 114 25.28 -32.55 6.39
C ILE A 114 26.65 -32.36 7.07
N LEU A 115 27.29 -31.20 6.88
CA LEU A 115 28.67 -30.96 7.32
C LEU A 115 28.86 -29.73 8.21
N ASP A 116 27.89 -28.81 8.31
CA ASP A 116 27.96 -27.75 9.31
C ASP A 116 27.50 -28.26 10.68
N SER A 117 28.01 -27.67 11.76
CA SER A 117 27.56 -27.83 13.17
C SER A 117 26.12 -27.32 13.40
N GLY A 118 25.27 -27.53 12.40
CA GLY A 118 24.20 -26.67 11.94
C GLY A 118 22.93 -26.76 12.75
N ILE A 119 22.66 -27.82 13.53
CA ILE A 119 21.41 -27.94 14.32
C ILE A 119 21.21 -26.74 15.26
N ILE A 120 22.31 -26.22 15.83
CA ILE A 120 22.27 -25.03 16.71
C ILE A 120 22.16 -23.74 15.87
N ASN A 121 22.80 -23.69 14.71
CA ASN A 121 22.68 -22.56 13.76
C ASN A 121 21.27 -22.49 13.13
N TYR A 122 20.54 -23.60 12.99
CA TYR A 122 19.14 -23.66 12.52
C TYR A 122 18.17 -22.98 13.50
N LEU A 123 18.43 -23.10 14.80
CA LEU A 123 17.63 -22.47 15.85
C LEU A 123 18.02 -21.02 16.12
N ILE A 124 19.23 -20.60 15.76
CA ILE A 124 19.83 -19.33 16.20
C ILE A 124 20.13 -18.35 15.04
N ASN A 125 20.39 -18.83 13.82
CA ASN A 125 20.87 -17.99 12.71
C ASN A 125 19.75 -17.62 11.73
N SER A 126 19.37 -16.35 11.75
CA SER A 126 18.23 -15.73 11.05
C SER A 126 18.29 -15.74 9.50
N ARG A 127 19.32 -16.35 8.88
CA ARG A 127 19.53 -16.34 7.43
C ARG A 127 18.66 -17.34 6.65
N GLN A 128 18.11 -18.34 7.33
CA GLN A 128 17.39 -19.48 6.75
C GLN A 128 15.87 -19.45 6.98
N LYS A 129 15.26 -18.25 6.99
CA LYS A 129 13.80 -18.17 6.87
C LYS A 129 13.38 -18.24 5.40
N PHE A 130 12.27 -18.91 5.18
CA PHE A 130 11.81 -19.32 3.86
C PHE A 130 11.11 -18.18 3.12
N ILE A 131 10.34 -17.33 3.79
CA ILE A 131 9.80 -16.11 3.15
C ILE A 131 10.80 -14.97 3.31
N LYS A 132 11.19 -14.38 2.19
CA LYS A 132 12.02 -13.18 2.12
C LYS A 132 11.19 -12.02 1.58
N ILE A 133 11.27 -10.90 2.27
CA ILE A 133 10.64 -9.63 1.87
C ILE A 133 11.77 -8.64 1.66
N GLU A 134 12.03 -8.30 0.42
CA GLU A 134 13.08 -7.41 0.00
C GLU A 134 12.54 -5.99 -0.13
N THR A 135 13.27 -5.07 0.46
CA THR A 135 13.04 -3.62 0.39
C THR A 135 14.28 -2.96 -0.17
N ASP A 136 14.12 -1.72 -0.63
CA ASP A 136 15.20 -0.85 -1.12
C ASP A 136 16.48 -0.86 -0.26
N LYS A 137 16.35 -1.03 1.06
CA LYS A 137 17.45 -0.98 2.03
C LYS A 137 17.84 -2.34 2.59
N LYS A 138 16.86 -3.23 2.83
CA LYS A 138 17.05 -4.42 3.69
C LYS A 138 16.18 -5.59 3.26
N THR A 139 16.65 -6.80 3.55
CA THR A 139 15.86 -8.01 3.41
C THR A 139 15.34 -8.47 4.77
N TYR A 140 14.02 -8.60 4.88
CA TYR A 140 13.34 -9.18 6.02
C TYR A 140 12.99 -10.63 5.78
N SER A 141 12.67 -11.34 6.85
CA SER A 141 12.60 -12.79 6.86
C SER A 141 11.50 -13.26 7.80
N TYR A 142 10.66 -14.18 7.33
CA TYR A 142 9.54 -14.75 8.09
C TYR A 142 9.35 -16.26 7.80
N GLY A 143 8.83 -16.98 8.79
CA GLY A 143 8.25 -18.31 8.60
C GLY A 143 9.32 -19.38 8.53
N LEU A 144 10.02 -19.62 9.64
CA LEU A 144 10.90 -20.80 9.74
C LEU A 144 10.08 -22.09 9.59
N PHE A 145 10.59 -23.04 8.81
CA PHE A 145 9.91 -24.30 8.44
C PHE A 145 8.52 -24.08 7.83
N ILE A 146 8.35 -23.04 7.01
CA ILE A 146 7.13 -22.88 6.22
C ILE A 146 7.19 -23.79 5.01
N GLU A 147 6.05 -24.39 4.66
CA GLU A 147 5.94 -25.20 3.45
C GLU A 147 5.70 -24.29 2.25
N TYR A 148 6.10 -24.74 1.06
CA TYR A 148 5.92 -23.96 -0.17
C TYR A 148 4.44 -23.65 -0.45
N ASN A 149 3.53 -24.59 -0.19
CA ASN A 149 2.09 -24.39 -0.34
C ASN A 149 1.53 -23.31 0.60
N ASP A 150 2.04 -23.24 1.83
CA ASP A 150 1.69 -22.19 2.78
C ASP A 150 2.27 -20.84 2.33
N PHE A 151 3.48 -20.83 1.77
CA PHE A 151 4.05 -19.64 1.14
C PHE A 151 3.17 -19.10 0.02
N LEU A 152 2.70 -19.94 -0.91
CA LEU A 152 1.83 -19.50 -2.01
C LEU A 152 0.57 -18.78 -1.51
N LYS A 153 -0.07 -19.31 -0.44
CA LYS A 153 -1.24 -18.67 0.17
C LYS A 153 -0.90 -17.29 0.75
N ILE A 154 0.24 -17.19 1.44
CA ILE A 154 0.69 -15.94 2.03
C ILE A 154 1.06 -14.92 0.95
N ASP A 155 1.78 -15.35 -0.08
CA ASP A 155 2.19 -14.49 -1.19
C ASP A 155 0.97 -13.91 -1.90
N LEU A 156 -0.05 -14.72 -2.21
CA LEU A 156 -1.30 -14.23 -2.79
C LEU A 156 -1.94 -13.12 -1.96
N ILE A 157 -1.98 -13.26 -0.63
CA ILE A 157 -2.54 -12.24 0.28
C ILE A 157 -1.70 -10.96 0.25
N LEU A 158 -0.37 -11.10 0.38
CA LEU A 158 0.52 -9.94 0.43
C LEU A 158 0.53 -9.18 -0.90
N GLN A 159 0.56 -9.89 -2.03
CA GLN A 159 0.51 -9.28 -3.36
C GLN A 159 -0.80 -8.54 -3.60
N ALA A 160 -1.94 -9.12 -3.20
CA ALA A 160 -3.24 -8.47 -3.29
C ALA A 160 -3.26 -7.14 -2.49
N LYS A 161 -2.70 -7.13 -1.28
CA LYS A 161 -2.63 -5.92 -0.45
C LYS A 161 -1.70 -4.85 -1.03
N ILE A 162 -0.53 -5.25 -1.53
CA ILE A 162 0.42 -4.32 -2.18
C ILE A 162 -0.23 -3.67 -3.40
N LYS A 163 -0.99 -4.44 -4.19
CA LYS A 163 -1.73 -3.91 -5.34
C LYS A 163 -2.81 -2.92 -4.91
N GLU A 164 -3.64 -3.27 -3.93
CA GLU A 164 -4.67 -2.38 -3.37
C GLU A 164 -4.08 -1.04 -2.91
N TYR A 165 -2.93 -1.08 -2.23
CA TYR A 165 -2.22 0.12 -1.79
C TYR A 165 -1.76 1.00 -2.97
N LYS A 166 -1.15 0.40 -3.99
CA LYS A 166 -0.68 1.15 -5.19
C LYS A 166 -1.84 1.80 -5.93
N ASP A 167 -2.97 1.09 -6.07
CA ASP A 167 -4.16 1.62 -6.73
C ASP A 167 -4.74 2.82 -5.94
N LYS A 168 -4.79 2.73 -4.60
CA LYS A 168 -5.21 3.85 -3.74
C LYS A 168 -4.25 5.05 -3.83
N GLU A 169 -2.95 4.80 -3.89
CA GLU A 169 -1.93 5.85 -4.02
C GLU A 169 -2.05 6.61 -5.35
N ILE A 170 -2.29 5.90 -6.46
CA ILE A 170 -2.55 6.50 -7.77
C ILE A 170 -3.78 7.41 -7.71
N MET A 171 -4.90 6.91 -7.17
CA MET A 171 -6.13 7.68 -7.05
C MET A 171 -5.94 8.92 -6.16
N ALA A 172 -5.24 8.80 -5.05
CA ALA A 172 -4.95 9.92 -4.16
C ALA A 172 -4.09 10.99 -4.86
N ASN A 173 -3.08 10.57 -5.64
CA ASN A 173 -2.22 11.46 -6.40
C ASN A 173 -3.00 12.18 -7.52
N GLU A 174 -3.91 11.50 -8.21
CA GLU A 174 -4.78 12.13 -9.21
C GLU A 174 -5.69 13.20 -8.59
N VAL A 175 -6.29 12.90 -7.44
CA VAL A 175 -7.11 13.87 -6.70
C VAL A 175 -6.28 15.06 -6.25
N LYS A 176 -5.06 14.81 -5.75
CA LYS A 176 -4.14 15.89 -5.34
C LYS A 176 -3.77 16.78 -6.52
N ARG A 177 -3.41 16.21 -7.67
CA ARG A 177 -3.11 16.96 -8.89
C ARG A 177 -4.29 17.82 -9.34
N LYS A 178 -5.51 17.26 -9.35
CA LYS A 178 -6.73 18.04 -9.67
C LYS A 178 -6.93 19.21 -8.71
N LYS A 179 -6.67 19.04 -7.41
CA LYS A 179 -6.74 20.11 -6.41
C LYS A 179 -5.68 21.19 -6.61
N GLU A 180 -4.46 20.82 -6.99
CA GLU A 180 -3.38 21.76 -7.32
C GLU A 180 -3.74 22.56 -8.59
N GLU A 181 -4.23 21.90 -9.64
CA GLU A 181 -4.75 22.58 -10.85
C GLU A 181 -5.88 23.57 -10.51
N LEU A 182 -6.78 23.20 -9.59
CA LEU A 182 -7.82 24.09 -9.08
C LEU A 182 -7.22 25.32 -8.38
N LEU A 183 -6.28 25.12 -7.46
CA LEU A 183 -5.61 26.22 -6.74
C LEU A 183 -4.87 27.16 -7.70
N ASP A 184 -4.20 26.62 -8.71
CA ASP A 184 -3.51 27.40 -9.75
C ASP A 184 -4.46 28.20 -10.63
N ILE A 185 -5.72 27.78 -10.77
CA ILE A 185 -6.73 28.55 -11.47
C ILE A 185 -7.26 29.68 -10.58
N TYR A 186 -7.46 29.42 -9.29
CA TYR A 186 -7.94 30.42 -8.34
C TYR A 186 -6.89 31.46 -7.94
N SER A 187 -5.59 31.16 -8.06
CA SER A 187 -4.52 32.13 -7.82
C SER A 187 -4.41 33.20 -8.92
N LEU A 188 -5.05 32.99 -10.08
CA LEU A 188 -5.07 33.94 -11.19
C LEU A 188 -6.09 35.07 -10.98
N GLY A 189 -5.78 36.23 -11.57
CA GLY A 189 -6.75 37.32 -11.69
C GLY A 189 -8.01 36.88 -12.45
N ILE A 190 -9.15 37.54 -12.19
CA ILE A 190 -10.47 37.19 -12.75
C ILE A 190 -10.43 37.09 -14.30
N GLU A 191 -9.73 38.01 -14.97
CA GLU A 191 -9.62 38.03 -16.44
C GLU A 191 -8.79 36.86 -17.01
N GLU A 192 -7.66 36.53 -16.39
CA GLU A 192 -6.79 35.43 -16.83
C GLU A 192 -7.46 34.08 -16.59
N ARG A 193 -8.12 33.93 -15.44
CA ARG A 193 -8.93 32.75 -15.10
C ARG A 193 -10.06 32.57 -16.09
N TYR A 194 -10.80 33.63 -16.42
CA TYR A 194 -11.84 33.60 -17.45
C TYR A 194 -11.30 33.11 -18.80
N LYS A 195 -10.16 33.62 -19.28
CA LYS A 195 -9.53 33.12 -20.52
C LYS A 195 -9.12 31.65 -20.42
N LYS A 196 -8.58 31.21 -19.28
CA LYS A 196 -8.19 29.80 -19.04
C LYS A 196 -9.41 28.87 -19.04
N ILE A 197 -10.53 29.31 -18.48
CA ILE A 197 -11.82 28.62 -18.52
C ILE A 197 -12.28 28.46 -19.98
N LEU A 198 -12.37 29.54 -20.75
CA LEU A 198 -12.80 29.47 -22.16
C LEU A 198 -11.92 28.53 -23.00
N ASN A 199 -10.60 28.61 -22.83
CA ASN A 199 -9.67 27.68 -23.49
C ASN A 199 -9.96 26.22 -23.13
N THR A 200 -10.22 25.95 -21.85
CA THR A 200 -10.52 24.58 -21.38
C THR A 200 -11.85 24.05 -21.92
N ILE A 201 -12.87 24.91 -22.06
CA ILE A 201 -14.15 24.54 -22.71
C ILE A 201 -13.92 24.14 -24.17
N LEU A 202 -13.09 24.90 -24.90
CA LEU A 202 -12.74 24.59 -26.28
C LEU A 202 -11.92 23.30 -26.41
N ASP A 203 -10.99 23.04 -25.48
CA ASP A 203 -10.15 21.84 -25.52
C ASP A 203 -10.91 20.56 -25.15
N LYS A 204 -11.80 20.64 -24.15
CA LYS A 204 -12.59 19.49 -23.68
C LYS A 204 -13.91 19.31 -24.43
N GLU A 205 -14.35 20.33 -25.16
CA GLU A 205 -15.65 20.43 -25.84
C GLU A 205 -16.85 20.13 -24.93
N LYS A 206 -16.70 20.40 -23.63
CA LYS A 206 -17.65 20.08 -22.57
C LYS A 206 -17.73 21.23 -21.57
N LEU A 207 -18.94 21.51 -21.12
CA LEU A 207 -19.21 22.48 -20.06
C LEU A 207 -20.44 22.06 -19.27
N PHE A 208 -20.61 22.69 -18.12
CA PHE A 208 -21.71 22.50 -17.19
C PHE A 208 -22.59 23.74 -17.20
N LEU A 209 -23.88 23.57 -17.46
CA LEU A 209 -24.84 24.65 -17.56
C LEU A 209 -25.89 24.52 -16.45
N SER A 210 -26.15 25.61 -15.72
CA SER A 210 -27.31 25.74 -14.85
C SER A 210 -28.02 27.05 -15.17
N LYS A 211 -29.33 27.05 -14.98
CA LYS A 211 -30.16 28.24 -15.12
C LYS A 211 -30.64 28.64 -13.73
N LYS A 212 -30.24 29.83 -13.29
CA LYS A 212 -30.68 30.43 -12.04
C LYS A 212 -31.39 31.73 -12.34
N ASP A 213 -32.72 31.72 -12.19
CA ASP A 213 -33.60 32.84 -12.52
C ASP A 213 -33.42 33.29 -13.99
N ASP A 214 -32.93 34.53 -14.20
CA ASP A 214 -32.64 35.13 -15.50
C ASP A 214 -31.15 35.05 -15.91
N CYS A 215 -30.32 34.38 -15.10
CA CYS A 215 -28.88 34.23 -15.34
C CYS A 215 -28.51 32.78 -15.69
N TYR A 216 -27.62 32.63 -16.66
CA TYR A 216 -26.97 31.34 -16.95
C TYR A 216 -25.69 31.23 -16.16
N ILE A 217 -25.39 30.03 -15.69
CA ILE A 217 -24.14 29.72 -15.00
C ILE A 217 -23.43 28.69 -15.85
N ILE A 218 -22.20 29.02 -16.27
CA ILE A 218 -21.32 28.12 -17.00
C ILE A 218 -20.13 27.78 -16.11
N ASP A 219 -19.93 26.49 -15.94
CA ASP A 219 -18.79 25.94 -15.23
C ASP A 219 -18.10 24.85 -16.06
N ILE A 220 -16.88 24.48 -15.67
CA ILE A 220 -16.10 23.39 -16.25
C ILE A 220 -16.01 22.21 -15.28
N VAL A 221 -16.30 22.46 -13.99
CA VAL A 221 -16.22 21.45 -12.94
C VAL A 221 -17.56 21.41 -12.20
N SER A 222 -18.18 20.24 -12.14
CA SER A 222 -19.45 20.01 -11.44
C SER A 222 -19.28 19.51 -10.00
N GLU A 223 -18.04 19.31 -9.52
CA GLU A 223 -17.77 18.65 -8.24
C GLU A 223 -18.43 19.35 -7.03
N VAL A 224 -18.62 20.68 -7.08
CA VAL A 224 -19.28 21.44 -5.99
C VAL A 224 -20.77 21.68 -6.24
N ARG A 225 -21.23 21.80 -7.49
CA ARG A 225 -22.62 22.14 -7.84
C ARG A 225 -23.31 20.96 -8.54
N LYS A 226 -24.16 20.27 -7.78
CA LYS A 226 -24.95 19.11 -8.24
C LYS A 226 -26.13 19.47 -9.13
N ASP A 227 -26.46 20.76 -9.24
CA ASP A 227 -27.55 21.31 -10.07
C ASP A 227 -27.15 21.59 -11.52
N LEU A 228 -25.87 21.37 -11.87
CA LEU A 228 -25.34 21.62 -13.20
C LEU A 228 -25.52 20.42 -14.14
N GLU A 229 -26.05 20.67 -15.34
CA GLU A 229 -26.16 19.66 -16.40
C GLU A 229 -24.93 19.68 -17.32
N GLU A 230 -24.36 18.51 -17.62
CA GLU A 230 -23.28 18.38 -18.61
C GLU A 230 -23.84 18.57 -20.02
N ILE A 231 -23.29 19.52 -20.77
CA ILE A 231 -23.65 19.79 -22.16
C ILE A 231 -22.40 19.84 -23.03
N ASN A 232 -22.48 19.24 -24.21
CA ASN A 232 -21.44 19.37 -25.22
C ASN A 232 -21.36 20.83 -25.70
N PHE A 233 -20.15 21.36 -25.85
CA PHE A 233 -19.90 22.73 -26.25
C PHE A 233 -20.60 23.11 -27.57
N TYR A 234 -20.61 22.23 -28.58
CA TYR A 234 -21.29 22.53 -29.86
C TYR A 234 -22.80 22.67 -29.69
N ILE A 235 -23.40 21.79 -28.89
CA ILE A 235 -24.83 21.86 -28.59
C ILE A 235 -25.14 23.17 -27.87
N PHE A 236 -24.32 23.54 -26.88
CA PHE A 236 -24.43 24.82 -26.19
C PHE A 236 -24.30 26.00 -27.16
N TYR A 237 -23.30 25.99 -28.03
CA TYR A 237 -23.02 27.07 -28.98
C TYR A 237 -24.19 27.29 -29.96
N VAL A 238 -24.75 26.22 -30.51
CA VAL A 238 -25.88 26.29 -31.45
C VAL A 238 -27.16 26.72 -30.74
N ASN A 239 -27.46 26.14 -29.57
CA ASN A 239 -28.76 26.34 -28.92
C ASN A 239 -28.85 27.62 -28.09
N TYR A 240 -27.72 28.15 -27.61
CA TYR A 240 -27.69 29.33 -26.72
C TYR A 240 -26.93 30.51 -27.36
N LEU A 241 -25.66 30.32 -27.77
CA LEU A 241 -24.84 31.43 -28.28
C LEU A 241 -25.23 31.91 -29.70
N SER A 242 -25.85 31.04 -30.51
CA SER A 242 -26.17 31.38 -31.91
C SER A 242 -27.54 32.03 -32.09
N LYS A 243 -28.38 32.04 -31.06
CA LYS A 243 -29.76 32.55 -31.14
C LYS A 243 -29.87 33.97 -30.59
N LYS A 244 -30.50 34.86 -31.36
CA LYS A 244 -30.72 36.27 -30.99
C LYS A 244 -31.48 36.46 -29.67
N GLU A 245 -32.35 35.52 -29.31
CA GLU A 245 -33.15 35.57 -28.07
C GLU A 245 -32.31 35.50 -26.78
N TYR A 246 -31.05 35.04 -26.84
CA TYR A 246 -30.17 34.96 -25.66
C TYR A 246 -29.09 36.04 -25.64
N GLU A 247 -28.92 36.85 -26.68
CA GLU A 247 -27.79 37.78 -26.84
C GLU A 247 -27.58 38.71 -25.63
N ASN A 248 -28.66 39.27 -25.10
CA ASN A 248 -28.63 40.21 -23.98
C ASN A 248 -28.68 39.53 -22.61
N LYS A 249 -28.72 38.20 -22.55
CA LYS A 249 -28.81 37.48 -21.27
C LYS A 249 -27.45 37.44 -20.58
N LYS A 250 -27.50 37.58 -19.26
CA LYS A 250 -26.33 37.52 -18.40
C LYS A 250 -25.88 36.08 -18.23
N VAL A 251 -24.58 35.88 -18.24
CA VAL A 251 -23.95 34.60 -17.99
C VAL A 251 -22.78 34.77 -17.04
N LEU A 252 -22.78 33.97 -15.99
CA LEU A 252 -21.73 33.87 -15.00
C LEU A 252 -20.83 32.72 -15.40
N VAL A 253 -19.60 33.06 -15.77
CA VAL A 253 -18.58 32.09 -16.20
C VAL A 253 -17.61 31.88 -15.05
N GLY A 254 -17.64 30.69 -14.48
CA GLY A 254 -16.88 30.34 -13.29
C GLY A 254 -16.06 29.07 -13.46
N TYR A 255 -15.25 28.82 -12.44
CA TYR A 255 -14.61 27.53 -12.23
C TYR A 255 -15.02 27.08 -10.83
N ASN A 256 -15.77 25.98 -10.74
CA ASN A 256 -16.26 25.34 -9.52
C ASN A 256 -17.05 26.29 -8.58
N GLY A 257 -17.91 27.14 -9.16
CA GLY A 257 -18.97 27.90 -8.46
C GLY A 257 -18.55 29.07 -7.55
N SER A 258 -17.30 29.57 -7.64
CA SER A 258 -16.78 30.71 -6.88
C SER A 258 -16.09 31.73 -7.81
N ASP A 259 -16.15 33.03 -7.47
CA ASP A 259 -15.56 34.16 -8.23
C ASP A 259 -15.92 34.16 -9.72
N GLU A 260 -17.21 34.01 -10.02
CA GLU A 260 -17.73 33.98 -11.40
C GLU A 260 -17.56 35.35 -12.07
N LYS A 261 -17.10 35.35 -13.32
CA LYS A 261 -17.07 36.56 -14.15
C LYS A 261 -18.43 36.72 -14.83
N GLU A 262 -19.11 37.82 -14.55
CA GLU A 262 -20.34 38.20 -15.26
C GLU A 262 -20.00 38.77 -16.64
N VAL A 263 -20.55 38.16 -17.68
CA VAL A 263 -20.51 38.65 -19.07
C VAL A 263 -21.88 38.49 -19.72
N THR A 264 -22.08 39.08 -20.90
CA THR A 264 -23.27 38.81 -21.72
C THR A 264 -23.02 37.62 -22.66
N MET A 265 -24.07 36.94 -23.12
CA MET A 265 -23.93 35.88 -24.13
C MET A 265 -23.26 36.37 -25.42
N THR A 266 -23.51 37.61 -25.83
CA THR A 266 -22.80 38.25 -26.95
C THR A 266 -21.30 38.33 -26.70
N LYS A 267 -20.90 38.85 -25.53
CA LYS A 267 -19.49 39.01 -25.19
C LYS A 267 -18.78 37.66 -25.05
N LEU A 268 -19.45 36.69 -24.42
CA LEU A 268 -18.96 35.31 -24.31
C LEU A 268 -18.71 34.68 -25.69
N LYS A 269 -19.65 34.87 -26.64
CA LYS A 269 -19.52 34.37 -28.01
C LYS A 269 -18.33 34.99 -28.74
N GLU A 270 -18.15 36.30 -28.61
CA GLU A 270 -17.02 37.02 -29.19
C GLU A 270 -15.69 36.50 -28.64
N ASP A 271 -15.56 36.42 -27.32
CA ASP A 271 -14.32 35.99 -26.66
C ASP A 271 -13.96 34.52 -27.02
N ILE A 272 -14.96 33.64 -27.12
CA ILE A 272 -14.77 32.25 -27.55
C ILE A 272 -14.29 32.18 -29.01
N ASN A 273 -14.91 32.96 -29.90
CA ASN A 273 -14.51 32.99 -31.31
C ASN A 273 -13.10 33.56 -31.46
N GLU A 274 -12.75 34.62 -30.73
CA GLU A 274 -11.41 35.20 -30.74
C GLU A 274 -10.36 34.17 -30.31
N ILE A 275 -10.58 33.43 -29.22
CA ILE A 275 -9.66 32.36 -28.78
C ILE A 275 -9.55 31.25 -29.83
N ARG A 276 -10.67 30.82 -30.42
CA ARG A 276 -10.68 29.77 -31.45
C ARG A 276 -9.93 30.20 -32.72
N ASP A 277 -10.16 31.43 -33.17
CA ASP A 277 -9.59 31.97 -34.41
C ASP A 277 -8.10 32.29 -34.23
N ASN A 278 -7.68 32.70 -33.02
CA ASN A 278 -6.27 32.77 -32.66
C ASN A 278 -5.59 31.39 -32.67
N ARG A 279 -6.28 30.31 -32.24
CA ARG A 279 -5.72 28.94 -32.32
C ARG A 279 -5.59 28.41 -33.76
N SER A 280 -6.46 28.85 -34.67
CA SER A 280 -6.42 28.41 -36.08
C SER A 280 -5.32 29.12 -36.87
N THR A 281 -5.01 30.36 -36.54
CA THR A 281 -3.94 31.15 -37.18
C THR A 281 -2.53 30.65 -36.84
N PHE A 282 -2.30 30.01 -35.69
CA PHE A 282 -1.02 29.38 -35.33
C PHE A 282 -0.82 27.96 -35.89
N LYS A 283 -1.83 27.37 -36.54
CA LYS A 283 -1.75 26.05 -37.19
C LYS A 283 -1.43 26.10 -38.69
N ASN A 284 -1.24 27.30 -39.26
CA ASN A 284 -0.87 27.53 -40.66
C ASN A 284 0.60 27.94 -40.80
#